data_AF-F9EK11-F1
#
_entry.id   AF-F9EK11-F1
#
_cell.length_a   1.000
_cell.length_b   1.000
_cell.length_c   1.000
_cell.angle_alpha   90.00
_cell.angle_beta   90.00
_cell.angle_gamma   90.00
#
_symmetry.space_group_name_H-M   'P 1'
#
loop_
_entity.id
_entity.type
_entity.pdbx_description
1 polymer ?
#
loop_
_entity_poly.entity_id
_entity_poly.type
_entity_poly.pdbx_seq_one_letter_code
_entity_poly.pdbx_strand_id
1 'polypeptide(L)'
;MLKKEKDFSVIQEYTKALELLDNYDHQRVTKPDVLKKDTYQLTYEECRELIASMSFGSSSTIFGREKSEGVLKGIIDSVYQSAFGEDAYPSVEEKAANLLYFIVKDHPFIDGCKRIAASIFIY
;
A
#
# COMPACT_ATOMS: atom_id res chain seq x y z
N MET A 1 9.76 9.53 -36.59
CA MET A 1 8.87 10.48 -35.89
C MET A 1 8.33 9.90 -34.58
N LEU A 2 7.79 8.67 -34.59
CA LEU A 2 7.28 7.93 -33.41
C LEU A 2 8.26 7.73 -32.22
N LYS A 3 9.58 7.72 -32.44
CA LYS A 3 10.57 7.54 -31.37
C LYS A 3 10.73 8.79 -30.48
N LYS A 4 10.70 9.99 -31.09
CA LYS A 4 10.84 11.27 -30.38
C LYS A 4 9.66 11.57 -29.44
N GLU A 5 8.44 11.19 -29.82
CA GLU A 5 7.25 11.37 -28.97
C GLU A 5 7.30 10.50 -27.72
N LYS A 6 7.77 9.25 -27.86
CA LYS A 6 7.97 8.32 -26.73
C LYS A 6 9.08 8.77 -25.79
N ASP A 7 10.16 9.33 -26.33
CA ASP A 7 11.25 9.90 -25.52
C ASP A 7 10.76 11.12 -24.72
N PHE A 8 9.91 11.96 -25.32
CA PHE A 8 9.35 13.13 -24.64
C PHE A 8 8.36 12.76 -23.53
N SER A 9 7.50 11.74 -23.73
CA SER A 9 6.57 11.29 -22.69
C SER A 9 7.30 10.73 -21.47
N VAL A 10 8.41 10.02 -21.67
CA VAL A 10 9.23 9.51 -20.57
C VAL A 10 9.80 10.67 -19.76
N ILE A 11 10.40 11.66 -20.42
CA ILE A 11 10.94 12.86 -19.74
C ILE A 11 9.84 13.55 -18.94
N GLN A 12 8.64 13.72 -19.50
CA GLN A 12 7.51 14.33 -18.79
C GLN A 12 7.11 13.57 -17.52
N GLU A 13 7.03 12.25 -17.55
CA GLU A 13 6.70 11.44 -16.37
C GLU A 13 7.79 11.53 -15.29
N TYR A 14 9.07 11.50 -15.69
CA TYR A 14 10.18 11.72 -14.74
C TYR A 14 10.16 13.12 -14.13
N THR A 15 9.84 14.16 -14.90
CA THR A 15 9.70 15.52 -14.37
C THR A 15 8.62 15.60 -13.31
N LYS A 16 7.44 15.01 -13.54
CA LYS A 16 6.36 14.97 -12.52
C LYS A 16 6.80 14.30 -11.22
N ALA A 17 7.51 13.18 -11.33
CA ALA A 17 8.01 12.47 -10.15
C ALA A 17 9.07 13.30 -9.40
N LEU A 18 9.94 14.00 -10.12
CA LEU A 18 10.96 14.87 -9.53
C LEU A 18 10.33 16.10 -8.86
N GLU A 19 9.31 16.70 -9.46
CA GLU A 19 8.54 17.79 -8.87
C GLU A 19 7.83 17.35 -7.59
N LEU A 20 7.25 16.14 -7.58
CA LEU A 20 6.65 15.58 -6.37
C LEU A 20 7.70 15.41 -5.26
N LEU A 21 8.89 14.92 -5.59
CA LEU A 21 9.99 14.74 -4.64
C LEU A 21 10.48 16.09 -4.10
N ASP A 22 10.67 17.09 -4.96
CA ASP A 22 11.04 18.45 -4.55
C ASP A 22 9.98 19.10 -3.66
N ASN A 23 8.69 18.89 -3.99
CA ASN A 23 7.59 19.35 -3.14
C ASN A 23 7.60 18.64 -1.79
N TYR A 24 7.94 17.35 -1.73
CA TYR A 24 8.03 16.62 -0.47
C TYR A 24 9.15 17.18 0.41
N ASP A 25 10.34 17.38 -0.15
CA ASP A 25 11.51 17.94 0.56
C ASP A 25 11.22 19.35 1.11
N HIS A 26 10.45 20.15 0.37
CA HIS A 26 10.04 21.49 0.77
C HIS A 26 8.71 21.53 1.54
N GLN A 27 8.14 20.38 1.93
CA GLN A 27 6.88 20.28 2.68
C GLN A 27 5.68 20.99 2.01
N ARG A 28 5.64 20.95 0.68
CA ARG A 28 4.58 21.52 -0.18
C ARG A 28 3.58 20.47 -0.69
N VAL A 29 3.80 19.19 -0.40
CA VAL A 29 2.85 18.13 -0.78
C VAL A 29 1.55 18.31 -0.01
N THR A 30 0.46 18.54 -0.73
CA THR A 30 -0.87 18.67 -0.15
C THR A 30 -1.63 17.35 -0.27
N LYS A 31 -2.49 17.10 0.73
CA LYS A 31 -3.43 15.99 0.67
C LYS A 31 -4.48 16.28 -0.42
N PRO A 32 -4.89 15.29 -1.23
CA PRO A 32 -5.96 15.48 -2.20
C PRO A 32 -7.29 15.86 -1.53
N ASP A 33 -8.04 16.79 -2.12
CA ASP A 33 -9.30 17.29 -1.56
C ASP A 33 -10.47 16.30 -1.66
N VAL A 34 -10.39 15.32 -2.58
CA VAL A 34 -11.50 14.42 -2.93
C VAL A 34 -11.25 13.03 -2.36
N LEU A 35 -11.28 12.91 -1.03
CA LEU A 35 -11.25 11.61 -0.37
C LEU A 35 -12.63 11.30 0.18
N LYS A 36 -13.30 10.32 -0.41
CA LYS A 36 -14.60 9.87 0.06
C LYS A 36 -14.39 9.04 1.33
N LYS A 37 -15.31 9.20 2.28
CA LYS A 37 -15.35 8.31 3.45
C LYS A 37 -15.51 6.88 2.95
N ASP A 38 -14.65 6.01 3.47
CA ASP A 38 -14.57 4.63 3.03
C ASP A 38 -15.87 3.85 3.34
N THR A 39 -16.25 2.96 2.44
CA THR A 39 -17.35 2.01 2.60
C THR A 39 -16.87 0.56 2.64
N TYR A 40 -15.61 0.31 2.29
CA TYR A 40 -14.99 -1.00 2.23
C TYR A 40 -14.06 -1.20 3.44
N GLN A 41 -13.94 -2.43 3.93
CA GLN A 41 -13.02 -2.76 5.00
C GLN A 41 -12.36 -4.09 4.70
N LEU A 42 -11.05 -4.03 4.46
CA LEU A 42 -10.22 -5.21 4.26
C LEU A 42 -10.02 -5.93 5.59
N THR A 43 -10.44 -7.19 5.63
CA THR A 43 -10.30 -8.04 6.82
C THR A 43 -8.98 -8.82 6.81
N TYR A 44 -8.61 -9.35 7.98
CA TYR A 44 -7.46 -10.25 8.10
C TYR A 44 -7.66 -11.50 7.22
N GLU A 45 -8.85 -12.08 7.25
CA GLU A 45 -9.22 -13.27 6.48
C GLU A 45 -9.11 -13.01 4.98
N GLU A 46 -9.66 -11.90 4.47
CA GLU A 46 -9.51 -11.51 3.06
C GLU A 46 -8.04 -11.29 2.68
N CYS A 47 -7.23 -10.67 3.54
CA CYS A 47 -5.79 -10.56 3.30
C CYS A 47 -5.12 -11.93 3.20
N ARG A 48 -5.48 -12.88 4.07
CA ARG A 48 -4.93 -14.24 4.04
C ARG A 48 -5.33 -14.98 2.78
N GLU A 49 -6.58 -14.83 2.33
CA GLU A 49 -7.07 -15.40 1.07
C GLU A 49 -6.36 -14.80 -0.13
N LEU A 50 -6.19 -13.47 -0.17
CA LEU A 50 -5.42 -12.78 -1.21
C LEU A 50 -3.99 -13.32 -1.28
N ILE A 51 -3.29 -13.40 -0.14
CA ILE A 51 -1.91 -13.90 -0.06
C ILE A 51 -1.84 -15.37 -0.53
N ALA A 52 -2.81 -16.20 -0.14
CA ALA A 52 -2.88 -17.60 -0.56
C ALA A 52 -3.15 -17.75 -2.06
N SER A 53 -3.88 -16.82 -2.67
CA SER A 53 -4.14 -16.81 -4.12
C SER A 53 -2.92 -16.41 -4.96
N MET A 54 -1.89 -15.81 -4.34
CA MET A 54 -0.67 -15.41 -5.05
C MET A 54 0.12 -16.64 -5.51
N SER A 55 0.48 -16.67 -6.79
CA SER A 55 1.21 -17.79 -7.43
C SER A 55 2.57 -18.12 -6.79
N PHE A 56 3.11 -17.23 -5.96
CA PHE A 56 4.37 -17.42 -5.23
C PHE A 56 4.28 -18.48 -4.12
N GLY A 57 3.09 -18.75 -3.57
CA GLY A 57 2.87 -19.80 -2.58
C GLY A 57 3.19 -21.21 -3.11
N SER A 58 3.04 -21.42 -4.42
CA SER A 58 3.36 -22.69 -5.09
C SER A 58 4.87 -22.95 -5.21
N SER A 59 5.70 -21.92 -5.09
CA SER A 59 7.16 -22.01 -5.27
C SER A 59 7.96 -21.82 -3.98
N SER A 60 7.33 -21.36 -2.90
CA SER A 60 7.99 -21.05 -1.63
C SER A 60 7.10 -21.37 -0.44
N THR A 61 7.57 -22.24 0.44
CA THR A 61 6.87 -22.63 1.68
C THR A 61 6.90 -21.54 2.77
N ILE A 62 7.70 -20.49 2.58
CA ILE A 62 7.87 -19.39 3.54
C ILE A 62 7.23 -18.08 3.07
N PHE A 63 6.76 -18.01 1.83
CA PHE A 63 6.08 -16.81 1.30
C PHE A 63 4.78 -16.56 2.04
N GLY A 64 4.56 -15.32 2.52
CA GLY A 64 3.34 -14.95 3.22
C GLY A 64 3.17 -15.59 4.60
N ARG A 65 4.17 -16.32 5.09
CA ARG A 65 4.19 -16.84 6.46
C ARG A 65 4.56 -15.72 7.42
N GLU A 66 3.71 -15.44 8.41
CA GLU A 66 3.99 -14.43 9.44
C GLU A 66 5.18 -14.84 10.32
N LYS A 67 5.99 -13.86 10.73
CA LYS A 67 7.13 -14.08 11.63
C LYS A 67 6.72 -14.43 13.05
N SER A 68 5.62 -13.85 13.50
CA SER A 68 4.95 -14.14 14.76
C SER A 68 3.44 -14.03 14.56
N GLU A 69 2.69 -14.72 15.40
CA GLU A 69 1.24 -14.77 15.28
C GLU A 69 0.61 -13.38 15.47
N GLY A 70 -0.29 -13.01 14.56
CA GLY A 70 -1.13 -11.82 14.68
C GLY A 70 -0.48 -10.50 14.27
N VAL A 71 0.72 -10.50 13.69
CA VAL A 71 1.38 -9.25 13.26
C VAL A 71 0.61 -8.63 12.10
N LEU A 72 0.16 -9.43 11.14
CA LEU A 72 -0.66 -8.92 10.03
C LEU A 72 -1.99 -8.36 10.55
N LYS A 73 -2.64 -9.09 11.47
CA LYS A 73 -3.89 -8.65 12.09
C LYS A 73 -3.71 -7.32 12.83
N GLY A 74 -2.62 -7.16 13.58
CA GLY A 74 -2.30 -5.90 14.27
C GLY A 74 -2.12 -4.72 13.32
N ILE A 75 -1.48 -4.92 12.16
CA ILE A 75 -1.35 -3.89 11.12
C ILE A 75 -2.73 -3.49 10.58
N ILE A 76 -3.56 -4.47 10.23
CA ILE A 76 -4.91 -4.23 9.69
C ILE A 76 -5.77 -3.50 10.73
N ASP A 77 -5.83 -4.01 11.95
CA ASP A 77 -6.59 -3.40 13.04
C ASP A 77 -6.11 -1.96 13.31
N SER A 78 -4.80 -1.69 13.23
CA SER A 78 -4.25 -0.34 13.40
C SER A 78 -4.64 0.63 12.30
N VAL A 79 -4.86 0.15 11.07
CA VAL A 79 -5.32 1.00 9.96
C VAL A 79 -6.83 1.24 10.03
N TYR A 80 -7.60 0.25 10.46
CA TYR A 80 -9.06 0.33 10.54
C TYR A 80 -9.59 0.75 11.92
N GLN A 81 -8.73 1.12 12.86
CA GLN A 81 -9.15 1.61 14.17
C GLN A 81 -9.80 3.01 14.08
N SER A 82 -10.70 3.27 15.02
CA SER A 82 -11.34 4.57 15.21
C SER A 82 -11.24 5.01 16.68
N ALA A 83 -11.08 6.31 16.90
CA ALA A 83 -11.05 6.92 18.23
C ALA A 83 -11.97 8.15 18.25
N PHE A 84 -12.79 8.28 19.30
CA PHE A 84 -13.74 9.40 19.45
C PHE A 84 -14.71 9.58 18.26
N GLY A 85 -15.04 8.50 17.55
CA GLY A 85 -15.93 8.53 16.39
C GLY A 85 -15.26 8.85 15.06
N GLU A 86 -13.94 9.06 15.07
CA GLU A 86 -13.14 9.36 13.88
C GLU A 86 -12.20 8.19 13.56
N ASP A 87 -12.16 7.78 12.29
CA ASP A 87 -11.23 6.76 11.82
C ASP A 87 -9.81 7.31 11.79
N ALA A 88 -8.82 6.48 12.13
CA ALA A 88 -7.40 6.86 12.02
C ALA A 88 -7.04 7.29 10.58
N TYR A 89 -7.66 6.63 9.60
CA TYR A 89 -7.51 6.90 8.17
C TYR A 89 -8.91 6.93 7.52
N PRO A 90 -9.50 8.12 7.27
CA PRO A 90 -10.89 8.23 6.82
C PRO A 90 -11.20 7.69 5.43
N SER A 91 -10.23 7.63 4.53
CA SER A 91 -10.43 7.24 3.13
C SER A 91 -9.78 5.90 2.77
N VAL A 92 -10.27 5.28 1.70
CA VAL A 92 -9.69 4.05 1.12
C VAL A 92 -8.22 4.25 0.77
N GLU A 93 -7.91 5.38 0.11
CA GLU A 93 -6.57 5.70 -0.34
C GLU A 93 -5.59 5.86 0.84
N GLU A 94 -6.06 6.50 1.93
CA GLU A 94 -5.26 6.61 3.15
C GLU A 94 -5.02 5.25 3.78
N LYS A 95 -6.05 4.41 3.87
CA LYS A 95 -5.91 3.05 4.42
C LYS A 95 -4.98 2.19 3.57
N ALA A 96 -5.16 2.17 2.25
CA ALA A 96 -4.30 1.44 1.32
C ALA A 96 -2.85 1.91 1.41
N ALA A 97 -2.59 3.22 1.40
CA ALA A 97 -1.24 3.77 1.51
C ALA A 97 -0.56 3.40 2.86
N ASN A 98 -1.32 3.40 3.95
CA ASN A 98 -0.79 3.02 5.26
C ASN A 98 -0.59 1.49 5.40
N LEU A 99 -1.46 0.66 4.81
CA LEU A 99 -1.23 -0.79 4.72
C LEU A 99 0.06 -1.09 3.93
N LEU A 100 0.25 -0.42 2.78
CA LEU A 100 1.49 -0.53 2.01
C LEU A 100 2.71 -0.17 2.87
N TYR A 101 2.66 0.98 3.54
CA TYR A 101 3.74 1.47 4.39
C TYR A 101 4.05 0.51 5.54
N PHE A 102 3.05 0.11 6.34
CA PHE A 102 3.25 -0.74 7.52
C PHE A 102 3.72 -2.14 7.15
N ILE A 103 3.17 -2.77 6.11
CA ILE A 103 3.64 -4.11 5.69
C ILE A 103 5.08 -4.04 5.17
N VAL A 104 5.45 -2.98 4.44
CA VAL A 104 6.84 -2.80 4.00
C VAL A 104 7.76 -2.50 5.17
N LYS A 105 7.37 -1.63 6.10
CA LYS A 105 8.19 -1.19 7.24
C LYS A 105 8.37 -2.27 8.30
N ASP A 106 7.27 -2.86 8.75
CA ASP A 106 7.26 -3.74 9.93
C ASP A 106 7.65 -5.18 9.55
N HIS A 107 7.73 -5.45 8.25
CA HIS A 107 8.14 -6.74 7.69
C HIS A 107 7.44 -7.93 8.37
N PRO A 108 6.10 -8.01 8.34
CA PRO A 108 5.34 -9.00 9.11
C PRO A 108 5.57 -10.44 8.66
N PHE A 109 6.01 -10.65 7.42
CA PHE A 109 6.22 -11.97 6.81
C PHE A 109 7.70 -12.34 6.72
N ILE A 110 7.97 -13.64 6.75
CA ILE A 110 9.32 -14.21 6.54
C ILE A 110 9.81 -13.88 5.13
N ASP A 111 8.96 -14.05 4.11
CA ASP A 111 9.19 -13.61 2.74
C ASP A 111 7.92 -12.99 2.14
N GLY A 112 8.10 -12.11 1.17
CA GLY A 112 7.02 -11.58 0.34
C GLY A 112 6.53 -10.19 0.72
N CYS A 113 7.03 -9.56 1.79
CA CYS A 113 6.49 -8.30 2.32
C CYS A 113 6.22 -7.24 1.24
N LYS A 114 7.18 -6.94 0.36
CA LYS A 114 7.00 -5.93 -0.70
C LYS A 114 5.94 -6.33 -1.73
N ARG A 115 5.89 -7.61 -2.10
CA ARG A 115 4.94 -8.15 -3.08
C ARG A 115 3.53 -8.17 -2.50
N ILE A 116 3.39 -8.63 -1.26
CA ILE A 116 2.13 -8.68 -0.53
C ILE A 116 1.60 -7.26 -0.29
N ALA A 117 2.46 -6.34 0.15
CA ALA A 117 2.08 -4.95 0.37
C ALA A 117 1.59 -4.29 -0.93
N ALA A 118 2.28 -4.51 -2.05
CA ALA A 118 1.86 -3.99 -3.36
C ALA A 118 0.53 -4.62 -3.84
N SER A 119 0.31 -5.91 -3.58
CA SER A 119 -0.97 -6.56 -3.89
C SER A 119 -2.12 -6.03 -3.06
N ILE A 120 -1.93 -5.88 -1.74
CA ILE A 120 -2.94 -5.31 -0.83
C ILE A 120 -3.25 -3.85 -1.17
N PHE A 121 -2.24 -3.07 -1.59
CA PHE A 121 -2.44 -1.67 -2.00
C PHE A 121 -3.37 -1.50 -3.22
N ILE A 122 -3.44 -2.50 -4.10
CA ILE A 122 -4.20 -2.45 -5.36
C ILE A 122 -5.53 -3.19 -5.28
N TYR A 123 -5.67 -4.12 -4.33
CA TYR A 123 -6.86 -4.97 -4.14
C TYR A 123 -8.11 -4.15 -3.81
#